data_AF-A0A2M7H8R8-F1
#
_entry.id   AF-A0A2M7H8R8-F1
#
_cell.length_a   1.000
_cell.length_b   1.000
_cell.length_c   1.000
_cell.angle_alpha   90.00
_cell.angle_beta   90.00
_cell.angle_gamma   90.00
#
_symmetry.space_group_name_H-M   'P 1'
#
loop_
_entity.id
_entity.type
_entity.pdbx_description
1 polymer ?
#
loop_
_entity_poly.entity_id
_entity_poly.type
_entity_poly.pdbx_seq_one_letter_code
_entity_poly.pdbx_strand_id
1 'polypeptide(L)'
;MKKAMKKTFKLVATGFLAAVFLGVVYFSYVAYEQRQQRITHAEAVEAAKQRELALFQQRMLEEQQREQEAQRQKAIEDELRQAEEERKLTFEYRSRQSEIAREEQRRREQQQKEEQEKNKNIAWERYYTLPEQCKNPASKSKKDWCFKHLVEAKLKFDQLWAKGLEAK
;
A
#
# COMPACT_ATOMS: atom_id res chain seq x y z
N MET A 1 -1.59 105.06 57.62
CA MET A 1 -1.09 104.36 56.42
C MET A 1 -0.54 102.94 56.66
N LYS A 2 0.21 102.64 57.74
CA LYS A 2 0.81 101.29 57.98
C LYS A 2 -0.18 100.11 58.08
N LYS A 3 -1.43 100.33 58.51
CA LYS A 3 -2.47 99.27 58.60
C LYS A 3 -3.04 98.84 57.24
N ALA A 4 -3.08 99.73 56.25
CA ALA A 4 -3.60 99.42 54.91
C ALA A 4 -2.62 98.56 54.10
N MET A 5 -1.31 98.87 54.15
CA MET A 5 -0.25 98.07 53.50
C MET A 5 -0.17 96.63 54.03
N LYS A 6 -0.41 96.40 55.33
CA LYS A 6 -0.41 95.03 55.89
C LYS A 6 -1.58 94.18 55.38
N LYS A 7 -2.73 94.80 55.06
CA LYS A 7 -3.89 94.08 54.51
C LYS A 7 -3.69 93.71 53.04
N THR A 8 -3.15 94.62 52.23
CA THR A 8 -2.85 94.34 50.81
C THR A 8 -1.73 93.30 50.67
N PHE A 9 -0.67 93.37 51.50
CA PHE A 9 0.39 92.37 51.49
C PHE A 9 -0.13 90.96 51.86
N LYS A 10 -1.03 90.84 52.84
CA LYS A 10 -1.66 89.57 53.18
C LYS A 10 -2.48 88.99 52.02
N LEU A 11 -3.24 89.83 51.32
CA LEU A 11 -4.06 89.44 50.18
C LEU A 11 -3.22 88.94 48.99
N VAL A 12 -2.12 89.65 48.69
CA VAL A 12 -1.16 89.24 47.65
C VAL A 12 -0.42 87.96 48.05
N ALA A 13 0.00 87.83 49.31
CA ALA A 13 0.65 86.62 49.81
C ALA A 13 -0.28 85.39 49.76
N THR A 14 -1.56 85.54 50.13
CA THR A 14 -2.54 84.44 50.01
C THR A 14 -2.83 84.08 48.55
N GLY A 15 -2.90 85.07 47.66
CA GLY A 15 -3.07 84.82 46.22
C GLY A 15 -1.88 84.07 45.63
N PHE A 16 -0.66 84.42 46.01
CA PHE A 16 0.56 83.73 45.59
C PHE A 16 0.60 82.29 46.12
N LEU A 17 0.29 82.07 47.41
CA LEU A 17 0.23 80.73 48.00
C LEU A 17 -0.83 79.85 47.32
N ALA A 18 -2.02 80.39 47.02
CA ALA A 18 -3.05 79.67 46.29
C ALA A 18 -2.60 79.31 44.86
N ALA A 19 -1.95 80.23 44.14
CA ALA A 19 -1.42 79.98 42.81
C ALA A 19 -0.32 78.91 42.81
N VAL A 20 0.58 78.93 43.80
CA VAL A 20 1.61 77.90 43.98
C VAL A 20 0.97 76.54 44.28
N PHE A 21 -0.03 76.48 45.15
CA PHE A 21 -0.73 75.24 45.48
C PHE A 21 -1.45 74.65 44.27
N LEU A 22 -2.18 75.48 43.50
CA LEU A 22 -2.83 75.07 42.26
C LEU A 22 -1.82 74.59 41.21
N GLY A 23 -0.67 75.26 41.10
CA GLY A 23 0.42 74.85 40.21
C GLY A 23 1.00 73.48 40.56
N VAL A 24 1.22 73.20 41.85
CA VAL A 24 1.71 71.89 42.33
C VAL A 24 0.68 70.79 42.05
N VAL A 25 -0.60 71.02 42.36
CA VAL A 25 -1.67 70.04 42.09
C VAL A 25 -1.77 69.73 40.59
N TYR A 26 -1.74 70.76 39.74
CA TYR A 26 -1.78 70.57 38.28
C TYR A 26 -0.56 69.80 37.76
N PHE A 27 0.66 70.13 38.22
CA PHE A 27 1.86 69.40 37.82
C PHE A 27 1.83 67.94 38.27
N SER A 28 1.37 67.67 39.50
CA SER A 28 1.18 66.31 40.00
C SER A 28 0.15 65.52 39.18
N TYR A 29 -0.93 66.17 38.75
CA TYR A 29 -1.94 65.55 37.88
C TYR A 29 -1.38 65.20 36.50
N VAL A 30 -0.68 66.12 35.84
CA VAL A 30 -0.05 65.87 34.52
C VAL A 30 0.99 64.76 34.62
N ALA A 31 1.81 64.75 35.68
CA ALA A 31 2.77 63.68 35.93
C ALA A 31 2.09 62.32 36.18
N TYR A 32 0.91 62.31 36.80
CA TYR A 32 0.11 61.10 37.00
C TYR A 32 -0.46 60.57 35.67
N GLU A 33 -1.06 61.42 34.84
CA GLU A 33 -1.57 61.00 33.52
C GLU A 33 -0.46 60.45 32.62
N GLN A 34 0.72 61.10 32.62
CA GLN A 34 1.85 60.63 31.83
C GLN A 34 2.38 59.27 32.33
N ARG A 35 2.31 59.00 33.64
CA ARG A 35 2.62 57.68 34.20
C ARG A 35 1.57 56.64 33.83
N GLN A 36 0.29 56.99 33.92
CA GLN A 36 -0.82 56.14 33.49
C GLN A 36 -0.66 55.71 32.02
N GLN A 37 -0.39 56.65 31.12
CA GLN A 37 -0.18 56.35 29.69
C GLN A 37 1.00 55.39 29.46
N ARG A 38 2.09 55.54 30.21
CA ARG A 38 3.25 54.63 30.12
C ARG A 38 2.91 53.23 30.61
N ILE A 39 2.13 53.11 31.68
CA ILE A 39 1.68 51.82 32.22
C ILE A 39 0.77 51.13 31.20
N THR A 40 -0.24 51.82 30.67
CA THR A 40 -1.15 51.24 29.66
C THR A 40 -0.42 50.85 28.38
N HIS A 41 0.58 51.62 27.96
CA HIS A 41 1.39 51.28 26.80
C HIS A 41 2.31 50.08 27.08
N ALA A 42 2.91 50.00 28.27
CA ALA A 42 3.72 48.85 28.67
C ALA A 42 2.87 47.56 28.70
N GLU A 43 1.67 47.62 29.28
CA GLU A 43 0.71 46.50 29.30
C GLU A 43 0.28 46.10 27.88
N ALA A 44 0.01 47.06 26.99
CA ALA A 44 -0.34 46.78 25.60
C ALA A 44 0.81 46.08 24.84
N VAL A 45 2.06 46.49 25.08
CA VAL A 45 3.25 45.88 24.48
C VAL A 45 3.46 44.46 25.01
N GLU A 46 3.28 44.24 26.32
CA GLU A 46 3.36 42.90 26.91
C GLU A 46 2.26 41.98 26.37
N ALA A 47 1.03 42.47 26.26
CA ALA A 47 -0.08 41.73 25.67
C ALA A 47 0.17 41.40 24.19
N ALA A 48 0.75 42.32 23.42
CA ALA A 48 1.13 42.07 22.02
C ALA A 48 2.20 40.98 21.92
N LYS A 49 3.23 41.05 22.77
CA LYS A 49 4.31 40.05 22.83
C LYS A 49 3.79 38.67 23.22
N GLN A 50 2.86 38.58 24.18
CA GLN A 50 2.22 37.32 24.56
C GLN A 50 1.40 36.73 23.41
N ARG A 51 0.68 37.56 22.65
CA ARG A 51 -0.07 37.11 21.47
C ARG A 51 0.86 36.57 20.38
N GLU A 52 1.98 37.24 20.11
CA GLU A 52 2.96 36.76 19.14
C GLU A 52 3.56 35.42 19.56
N LEU A 53 3.88 35.25 20.86
CA LEU A 53 4.39 33.99 21.38
C LEU A 53 3.36 32.86 21.25
N ALA A 54 2.09 33.14 21.55
CA ALA A 54 1.01 32.15 21.41
C ALA A 54 0.82 31.74 19.93
N LEU A 55 0.82 32.68 19.00
CA LEU A 55 0.75 32.40 17.57
C LEU A 55 1.96 31.60 17.07
N PHE A 56 3.15 31.91 17.59
CA PHE A 56 4.35 31.15 17.26
C PHE A 56 4.26 29.71 17.77
N GLN A 57 3.85 29.50 19.02
CA GLN A 57 3.63 28.16 19.58
C GLN A 57 2.59 27.37 18.80
N GLN A 58 1.49 28.02 18.40
CA GLN A 58 0.45 27.38 17.60
C GLN A 58 1.00 26.92 16.24
N ARG A 59 1.77 27.76 15.53
CA ARG A 59 2.37 27.36 14.24
C ARG A 59 3.33 26.19 14.38
N MET A 60 4.15 26.18 15.43
CA MET A 60 5.06 25.05 15.71
C MET A 60 4.29 23.74 15.94
N LEU A 61 3.17 23.79 16.67
CA LEU A 61 2.33 22.61 16.90
C LEU A 61 1.65 22.13 15.61
N GLU A 62 1.13 23.05 14.80
CA GLU A 62 0.51 22.72 13.51
C GLU A 62 1.54 22.10 12.54
N GLU A 63 2.77 22.62 12.52
CA GLU A 63 3.86 22.08 11.70
C GLU A 63 4.24 20.68 12.17
N GLN A 64 4.40 20.47 13.48
CA GLN A 64 4.69 19.16 14.06
C GLN A 64 3.57 18.14 13.76
N GLN A 65 2.30 18.56 13.83
CA GLN A 65 1.17 17.70 13.47
C GLN A 65 1.21 17.31 12.00
N ARG A 66 1.47 18.27 11.09
CA ARG A 66 1.59 17.98 9.66
C ARG A 66 2.74 17.02 9.36
N GLU A 67 3.88 17.17 10.00
CA GLU A 67 5.00 16.25 9.84
C GLU A 67 4.63 14.84 10.31
N GLN A 68 3.96 14.72 11.46
CA GLN A 68 3.51 13.43 11.98
C GLN A 68 2.46 12.78 11.07
N GLU A 69 1.51 13.53 10.53
CA GLU A 69 0.53 13.04 9.58
C GLU A 69 1.19 12.60 8.27
N ALA A 70 2.14 13.38 7.75
CA ALA A 70 2.90 13.01 6.55
C ALA A 70 3.73 11.74 6.78
N GLN A 71 4.34 11.57 7.95
CA GLN A 71 5.05 10.34 8.31
C GLN A 71 4.09 9.14 8.40
N ARG A 72 2.91 9.31 9.00
CA ARG A 72 1.89 8.25 9.05
C ARG A 72 1.41 7.86 7.66
N GLN A 73 1.15 8.84 6.79
CA GLN A 73 0.76 8.57 5.40
C GLN A 73 1.84 7.81 4.65
N LYS A 74 3.11 8.21 4.77
CA LYS A 74 4.23 7.46 4.18
C LYS A 74 4.32 6.03 4.71
N ALA A 75 4.19 5.84 6.02
CA ALA A 75 4.22 4.51 6.62
C ALA A 75 3.09 3.61 6.08
N ILE A 76 1.87 4.16 5.94
CA ILE A 76 0.73 3.43 5.36
C ILE A 76 0.97 3.09 3.88
N GLU A 77 1.52 4.02 3.10
CA GLU A 77 1.83 3.79 1.68
C GLU A 77 2.91 2.71 1.52
N ASP A 78 3.93 2.73 2.38
CA ASP A 78 4.98 1.71 2.41
C ASP A 78 4.42 0.33 2.77
N GLU A 79 3.54 0.26 3.77
CA GLU A 79 2.88 -0.98 4.18
C GLU A 79 1.98 -1.54 3.07
N LEU A 80 1.20 -0.67 2.42
CA LEU A 80 0.35 -1.07 1.29
C LEU A 80 1.18 -1.62 0.12
N ARG A 81 2.30 -0.97 -0.18
CA ARG A 81 3.21 -1.42 -1.23
C ARG A 81 3.85 -2.77 -0.90
N GLN A 82 4.29 -2.98 0.33
CA GLN A 82 4.83 -4.26 0.79
C GLN A 82 3.77 -5.37 0.71
N ALA A 83 2.54 -5.08 1.15
CA ALA A 83 1.43 -6.03 1.07
C ALA A 83 1.07 -6.38 -0.39
N GLU A 84 1.15 -5.42 -1.32
CA GLU A 84 0.93 -5.67 -2.74
C GLU A 84 2.04 -6.55 -3.34
N GLU A 85 3.30 -6.28 -3.02
CA GLU A 85 4.44 -7.09 -3.44
C GLU A 85 4.33 -8.53 -2.92
N GLU A 86 4.01 -8.71 -1.64
CA GLU A 86 3.80 -10.03 -1.03
C GLU A 86 2.65 -10.78 -1.71
N ARG A 87 1.55 -10.08 -2.02
CA ARG A 87 0.41 -10.67 -2.72
C ARG A 87 0.79 -11.11 -4.14
N LYS A 88 1.59 -10.32 -4.87
CA LYS A 88 2.10 -10.69 -6.20
C LYS A 88 2.99 -11.92 -6.13
N LEU A 89 3.95 -11.94 -5.23
CA LEU A 89 4.85 -13.08 -5.03
C LEU A 89 4.08 -14.36 -4.68
N THR A 90 3.10 -14.26 -3.79
CA THR A 90 2.25 -15.39 -3.41
C THR A 90 1.44 -15.92 -4.58
N PHE A 91 0.90 -15.03 -5.41
CA PHE A 91 0.16 -15.41 -6.60
C PHE A 91 1.07 -16.08 -7.65
N GLU A 92 2.24 -15.52 -7.93
CA GLU A 92 3.22 -16.10 -8.86
C GLU A 92 3.68 -17.48 -8.41
N TYR A 93 3.99 -17.64 -7.12
CA TYR A 93 4.38 -18.93 -6.54
C TYR A 93 3.28 -19.98 -6.72
N ARG A 94 2.03 -19.62 -6.38
CA ARG A 94 0.88 -20.53 -6.54
C ARG A 94 0.64 -20.90 -8.01
N SER A 95 0.78 -19.92 -8.91
CA SER A 95 0.64 -20.15 -10.35
C SER A 95 1.69 -21.15 -10.85
N ARG A 96 2.96 -20.95 -10.47
CA ARG A 96 4.05 -21.86 -10.84
C ARG A 96 3.83 -23.27 -10.30
N GLN A 97 3.37 -23.42 -9.05
CA GLN A 97 3.05 -24.74 -8.50
C GLN A 97 1.94 -25.43 -9.29
N SER A 98 0.89 -24.69 -9.67
CA SER A 98 -0.19 -25.26 -10.49
C SER A 98 0.32 -25.70 -11.86
N GLU A 99 1.25 -24.97 -12.46
CA GLU A 99 1.82 -25.31 -13.76
C GLU A 99 2.67 -26.58 -13.69
N ILE A 100 3.52 -26.71 -12.66
CA ILE A 100 4.30 -27.91 -12.39
C ILE A 100 3.37 -29.12 -12.21
N ALA A 101 2.33 -28.98 -11.39
CA ALA A 101 1.37 -30.07 -11.15
C ALA A 101 0.68 -30.52 -12.46
N ARG A 102 0.30 -29.58 -13.34
CA ARG A 102 -0.28 -29.89 -14.66
C ARG A 102 0.73 -30.58 -15.57
N GLU A 103 1.99 -30.15 -15.56
CA GLU A 103 3.03 -30.79 -16.35
C GLU A 103 3.30 -32.22 -15.88
N GLU A 104 3.40 -32.44 -14.57
CA GLU A 104 3.53 -33.78 -14.00
C GLU A 104 2.36 -34.68 -14.37
N GLN A 105 1.13 -34.17 -14.29
CA GLN A 105 -0.05 -34.92 -14.70
C GLN A 105 0.02 -35.31 -16.19
N ARG A 106 0.38 -34.37 -17.07
CA ARG A 106 0.56 -34.66 -18.50
C ARG A 106 1.63 -35.71 -18.75
N ARG A 107 2.75 -35.65 -18.03
CA ARG A 107 3.82 -36.66 -18.13
C ARG A 107 3.32 -38.04 -17.71
N ARG A 108 2.55 -38.14 -16.61
CA ARG A 108 1.96 -39.41 -16.15
C ARG A 108 0.97 -39.97 -17.16
N GLU A 109 0.09 -39.14 -17.70
CA GLU A 109 -0.87 -39.55 -18.74
C GLU A 109 -0.15 -40.03 -20.00
N GLN A 110 0.93 -39.36 -20.41
CA GLN A 110 1.74 -39.78 -21.55
C GLN A 110 2.43 -41.12 -21.28
N GLN A 111 3.07 -41.29 -20.12
CA GLN A 111 3.69 -42.56 -19.72
C GLN A 111 2.68 -43.71 -19.70
N GLN A 112 1.48 -43.47 -19.17
CA GLN A 112 0.42 -44.47 -19.18
C GLN A 112 -0.03 -44.84 -20.60
N LYS A 113 -0.14 -43.86 -21.51
CA LYS A 113 -0.48 -44.13 -22.92
C LYS A 113 0.62 -44.92 -23.61
N GLU A 114 1.88 -44.55 -23.41
CA GLU A 114 3.04 -45.27 -23.96
C GLU A 114 3.10 -46.72 -23.43
N GLU A 115 2.84 -46.91 -22.14
CA GLU A 115 2.79 -48.24 -21.53
C GLU A 115 1.62 -49.07 -22.05
N GLN A 116 0.43 -48.47 -22.19
CA GLN A 116 -0.73 -49.13 -22.80
C GLN A 116 -0.47 -49.53 -24.26
N GLU A 117 0.16 -48.66 -25.05
CA GLU A 117 0.52 -48.96 -26.43
C GLU A 117 1.56 -50.07 -26.52
N LYS A 118 2.59 -50.03 -25.65
CA LYS A 118 3.59 -51.09 -25.54
C LYS A 118 2.93 -52.43 -25.19
N ASN A 119 2.05 -52.45 -24.19
CA ASN A 119 1.32 -53.65 -23.78
C ASN A 119 0.41 -54.17 -24.90
N LYS A 120 -0.26 -53.27 -25.63
CA LYS A 120 -1.06 -53.61 -26.80
C LYS A 120 -0.21 -54.25 -27.91
N ASN A 121 0.97 -53.73 -28.18
CA ASN A 121 1.88 -54.28 -29.19
C ASN A 121 2.40 -55.66 -28.79
N ILE A 122 2.80 -55.85 -27.53
CA ILE A 122 3.20 -57.17 -27.01
C ILE A 122 2.06 -58.19 -27.12
N ALA A 123 0.83 -57.77 -26.78
CA ALA A 123 -0.34 -58.65 -26.90
C ALA A 123 -0.65 -58.99 -28.37
N TRP A 124 -0.48 -58.04 -29.28
CA TRP A 124 -0.64 -58.28 -30.72
C TRP A 124 0.37 -59.30 -31.25
N GLU A 125 1.65 -59.20 -30.86
CA GLU A 125 2.70 -60.16 -31.25
C GLU A 125 2.41 -61.57 -30.74
N ARG A 126 1.79 -61.70 -29.56
CA ARG A 126 1.36 -62.99 -29.02
C ARG A 126 0.12 -63.54 -29.73
N TYR A 127 -0.80 -62.67 -30.10
CA TYR A 127 -2.07 -63.04 -30.74
C TYR A 127 -1.90 -63.47 -32.20
N TYR A 128 -1.09 -62.72 -32.96
CA TYR A 128 -0.97 -62.93 -34.41
C TYR A 128 0.32 -63.65 -34.78
N THR A 129 0.16 -64.88 -35.27
CA THR A 129 1.25 -65.64 -35.88
C THR A 129 1.12 -65.59 -37.40
N LEU A 130 2.19 -65.16 -38.08
CA LEU A 130 2.21 -65.11 -39.55
C LEU A 130 2.07 -66.53 -40.13
N PRO A 131 1.04 -66.80 -40.96
CA PRO A 131 0.90 -68.11 -41.60
C PRO A 131 2.12 -68.42 -42.48
N GLU A 132 2.59 -69.68 -42.51
CA GLU A 132 3.76 -70.10 -43.30
C GLU A 132 3.66 -69.67 -44.78
N GLN A 133 2.46 -69.75 -45.36
CA GLN A 133 2.17 -69.38 -46.75
C GLN A 133 2.41 -67.88 -47.03
N CYS A 134 2.47 -67.05 -45.98
CA CYS A 134 2.70 -65.62 -46.05
C CYS A 134 4.15 -65.22 -45.82
N LYS A 135 5.03 -66.13 -45.41
CA LYS A 135 6.47 -65.85 -45.30
C LYS A 135 7.11 -65.59 -46.65
N ASN A 136 6.72 -66.36 -47.67
CA ASN A 136 7.17 -66.22 -49.06
C ASN A 136 6.00 -66.43 -50.03
N PRO A 137 5.14 -65.42 -50.26
CA PRO A 137 3.97 -65.57 -51.11
C PRO A 137 4.38 -65.66 -52.59
N ALA A 138 4.19 -66.85 -53.17
CA ALA A 138 4.60 -67.18 -54.55
C ALA A 138 3.81 -66.46 -55.65
N SER A 139 2.69 -65.80 -55.33
CA SER A 139 1.81 -65.15 -56.31
C SER A 139 1.12 -63.91 -55.78
N LYS A 140 0.61 -63.06 -56.69
CA LYS A 140 -0.19 -61.87 -56.35
C LYS A 140 -1.42 -62.23 -55.51
N SER A 141 -2.16 -63.27 -55.89
CA SER A 141 -3.33 -63.73 -55.14
C SER A 141 -2.99 -64.19 -53.72
N LYS A 142 -1.80 -64.78 -53.52
CA LYS A 142 -1.32 -65.13 -52.17
C LYS A 142 -0.94 -63.89 -51.36
N LYS A 143 -0.34 -62.87 -51.98
CA LYS A 143 -0.08 -61.57 -51.33
C LYS A 143 -1.37 -60.89 -50.88
N ASP A 144 -2.38 -60.85 -51.76
CA ASP A 144 -3.68 -60.25 -51.46
C ASP A 144 -4.39 -60.98 -50.32
N TRP A 145 -4.35 -62.32 -50.33
CA TRP A 145 -4.89 -63.13 -49.23
C TRP A 145 -4.16 -62.87 -47.90
N CYS A 146 -2.83 -62.82 -47.90
CA CYS A 146 -2.04 -62.54 -46.69
C CYS A 146 -2.32 -61.14 -46.11
N PHE A 147 -2.47 -60.12 -46.97
CA PHE A 147 -2.84 -58.78 -46.53
C PHE A 147 -4.24 -58.76 -45.93
N LYS A 148 -5.22 -59.39 -46.59
CA LYS A 148 -6.59 -59.49 -46.08
C LYS A 148 -6.63 -60.20 -44.72
N HIS A 149 -5.91 -61.31 -44.58
CA HIS A 149 -5.85 -62.06 -43.34
C HIS A 149 -5.23 -61.26 -42.19
N LEU A 150 -4.15 -60.52 -42.45
CA LEU A 150 -3.53 -59.61 -41.49
C LEU A 150 -4.51 -58.53 -41.01
N VAL A 151 -5.22 -57.89 -41.95
CA VAL A 151 -6.20 -56.84 -41.63
C VAL A 151 -7.36 -57.39 -40.80
N GLU A 152 -7.91 -58.56 -41.17
CA GLU A 152 -8.98 -59.21 -40.41
C GLU A 152 -8.54 -59.60 -39.00
N ALA A 153 -7.34 -60.16 -38.86
CA ALA A 153 -6.77 -60.50 -37.57
C ALA A 153 -6.55 -59.24 -36.71
N LYS A 154 -6.05 -58.16 -37.30
CA LYS A 154 -5.85 -56.88 -36.59
C LYS A 154 -7.16 -56.28 -36.11
N LEU A 155 -8.18 -56.27 -36.96
CA LEU A 155 -9.52 -55.79 -36.61
C LEU A 155 -10.09 -56.59 -35.43
N LYS A 156 -9.99 -57.92 -35.48
CA LYS A 156 -10.47 -58.81 -34.41
C LYS A 156 -9.71 -58.59 -33.11
N PHE A 157 -8.39 -58.45 -33.17
CA PHE A 157 -7.56 -58.10 -32.03
C PHE A 157 -7.98 -56.77 -31.40
N ASP A 158 -8.11 -55.71 -32.19
CA ASP A 158 -8.48 -54.39 -31.68
C ASP A 158 -9.87 -54.39 -31.03
N GLN A 159 -10.81 -55.18 -31.54
CA GLN A 159 -12.12 -55.39 -30.91
C GLN A 159 -12.03 -56.14 -29.57
N LEU A 160 -11.18 -57.17 -29.47
CA LEU A 160 -10.97 -57.91 -28.22
C LEU A 160 -10.28 -57.03 -27.18
N TRP A 161 -9.24 -56.30 -27.61
CA TRP A 161 -8.49 -55.36 -26.78
C TRP A 161 -9.38 -54.23 -26.23
N ALA A 162 -10.22 -53.63 -27.07
CA ALA A 162 -11.16 -52.59 -26.66
C ALA A 162 -12.21 -53.09 -25.64
N LYS A 163 -12.52 -54.39 -25.65
CA LYS A 163 -13.42 -55.03 -24.68
C LYS A 163 -12.71 -55.49 -23.40
N GLY A 164 -11.40 -55.29 -23.28
CA GLY A 164 -10.60 -55.78 -22.16
C GLY A 164 -10.49 -57.30 -22.09
N LEU A 165 -10.77 -58.00 -23.20
CA LEU A 165 -10.67 -59.45 -23.28
C LEU A 165 -9.27 -59.82 -23.74
N GLU A 166 -8.58 -60.67 -22.97
CA GLU A 166 -7.31 -61.24 -23.41
C GLU A 166 -7.54 -62.03 -24.70
N ALA A 167 -6.92 -61.59 -25.78
CA ALA A 167 -6.93 -62.31 -27.05
C ALA A 167 -5.98 -63.52 -26.90
N LYS A 168 -6.50 -64.61 -26.34
CA LYS A 168 -5.83 -65.91 -26.26
C LYS A 168 -5.76 -66.58 -27.63
#